data_AF-A0AAW3WB04-F1
#
_entry.id   AF-A0AAW3WB04-F1
#
_cell.length_a   1.000
_cell.length_b   1.000
_cell.length_c   1.000
_cell.angle_alpha   90.00
_cell.angle_beta   90.00
_cell.angle_gamma   90.00
#
_symmetry.space_group_name_H-M   'P 1'
#
loop_
_entity.id
_entity.type
_entity.pdbx_description
1 polymer ?
#
loop_
_entity_poly.entity_id
_entity_poly.type
_entity_poly.pdbx_seq_one_letter_code
_entity_poly.pdbx_strand_id
1 'polypeptide(L)'
;MTYCLGWKNRNDIFVVADSAVTFTNDSANKLSHTSFGEVTVKCNNTEISESITKIHDIDNKLIIGYAGNIDNALKCIEYIRKLVISEGDSIDNALHIISRYTDIINDVALIVGFFDSGIAKLCKVEDGNIEFVENLVEIGSIPTSHNFSNKIRWMINRGSKKFLYDGKITLTNREILQAIIITAQCYSIKYRLMDYGVGGVFYGAKLTKEGFYRNENISYMITNKEPQYTNNELAGIDYSDFITTNWIDDVLVVSSTVLDRPIALFDNFDFETNKYILESLEYNCNEEMFSIKTEQLVLFNPFTEMITAIDIKKEIYNNFFKLWSKSENDLVHYFFVYNMRIINIINFAQFDYEDEVLLNWLLVSPQKYMTRKNFLVSIGAKDKIKDWDDEGYI
;
A
#
# COMPACT_ATOMS: atom_id res chain seq x y z
N MET A 1 7.55 -10.80 12.52
CA MET A 1 8.46 -9.84 11.86
C MET A 1 7.60 -8.79 11.18
N THR A 2 8.15 -7.60 10.95
CA THR A 2 7.41 -6.41 10.49
C THR A 2 8.37 -5.46 9.80
N TYR A 3 7.91 -4.65 8.86
CA TYR A 3 8.59 -3.41 8.52
C TYR A 3 7.65 -2.24 8.78
N CYS A 4 8.13 -1.28 9.56
CA CYS A 4 7.43 -0.03 9.77
C CYS A 4 8.42 1.12 9.65
N LEU A 5 7.99 2.16 8.93
CA LEU A 5 8.78 3.33 8.58
C LEU A 5 8.02 4.57 9.04
N GLY A 6 8.73 5.50 9.66
CA GLY A 6 8.22 6.81 10.05
C GLY A 6 9.12 7.90 9.51
N TRP A 7 8.53 8.98 9.01
CA TRP A 7 9.28 10.19 8.72
C TRP A 7 8.44 11.42 8.98
N LYS A 8 9.08 12.58 9.12
CA LYS A 8 8.39 13.85 9.30
C LYS A 8 8.94 14.94 8.40
N ASN A 9 8.07 15.89 8.09
CA ASN A 9 8.48 17.22 7.65
C ASN A 9 7.94 18.26 8.64
N ARG A 10 7.93 19.53 8.27
CA ARG A 10 7.48 20.62 9.17
C ARG A 10 5.99 20.55 9.51
N ASN A 11 5.18 20.03 8.60
CA ASN A 11 3.72 20.14 8.66
C ASN A 11 3.04 18.79 8.86
N ASP A 12 3.71 17.70 8.46
CA ASP A 12 3.13 16.37 8.40
C ASP A 12 4.11 15.34 8.98
N ILE A 13 3.54 14.32 9.60
CA ILE A 13 4.22 13.13 10.11
C ILE A 13 3.60 11.95 9.36
N PHE A 14 4.42 11.01 8.91
CA PHE A 14 3.98 9.89 8.10
C PHE A 14 4.44 8.58 8.72
N VAL A 15 3.60 7.56 8.60
CA VAL A 15 3.94 6.18 8.96
C VAL A 15 3.48 5.26 7.83
N VAL A 16 4.33 4.30 7.48
CA VAL A 16 4.05 3.25 6.49
C VAL A 16 4.42 1.91 7.11
N ALA A 17 3.58 0.89 6.93
CA ALA A 17 3.81 -0.45 7.45
C ALA A 17 3.30 -1.52 6.49
N ASP A 18 3.82 -2.73 6.66
CA ASP A 18 3.34 -3.94 5.98
C ASP A 18 2.16 -4.59 6.75
N SER A 19 1.50 -5.59 6.15
CA SER A 19 0.36 -6.30 6.77
C SER A 19 0.69 -7.72 7.25
N ALA A 20 1.91 -8.23 6.94
CA ALA A 20 2.28 -9.59 7.28
C ALA A 20 2.40 -9.81 8.80
N VAL A 21 2.02 -11.01 9.24
CA VAL A 21 2.09 -11.47 10.62
C VAL A 21 2.69 -12.87 10.63
N THR A 22 3.57 -13.11 11.61
CA THR A 22 4.13 -14.44 11.87
C THR A 22 3.31 -15.12 12.97
N PHE A 23 2.69 -16.24 12.65
CA PHE A 23 1.91 -17.05 13.58
C PHE A 23 2.76 -18.22 14.06
N THR A 24 2.72 -18.50 15.36
CA THR A 24 3.19 -19.76 15.93
C THR A 24 1.97 -20.67 16.06
N ASN A 25 2.00 -21.83 15.39
CA ASN A 25 0.91 -22.82 15.22
C ASN A 25 0.12 -22.76 13.89
N ASP A 26 -0.19 -23.97 13.40
CA ASP A 26 -1.08 -24.22 12.26
C ASP A 26 -2.48 -23.68 12.62
N SER A 27 -2.91 -22.62 11.94
CA SER A 27 -4.28 -22.14 12.08
C SER A 27 -5.09 -22.61 10.88
N ALA A 28 -6.33 -23.01 11.12
CA ALA A 28 -7.11 -23.87 10.21
C ALA A 28 -7.60 -23.19 8.91
N ASN A 29 -7.42 -21.88 8.74
CA ASN A 29 -7.96 -21.11 7.61
C ASN A 29 -6.94 -20.09 7.10
N LYS A 30 -5.94 -20.53 6.34
CA LYS A 30 -4.89 -19.62 5.85
C LYS A 30 -4.64 -19.78 4.36
N LEU A 31 -4.54 -18.62 3.70
CA LEU A 31 -4.27 -18.49 2.28
C LEU A 31 -2.85 -18.96 1.97
N SER A 32 -2.65 -19.60 0.82
CA SER A 32 -1.32 -20.04 0.35
C SER A 32 -0.48 -18.89 -0.23
N HIS A 33 -1.12 -17.75 -0.52
CA HIS A 33 -0.52 -16.55 -1.11
C HIS A 33 -1.11 -15.30 -0.47
N THR A 34 -0.36 -14.19 -0.49
CA THR A 34 -0.89 -12.85 -0.16
C THR A 34 -1.75 -12.31 -1.31
N SER A 35 -2.44 -11.18 -1.08
CA SER A 35 -3.15 -10.48 -2.14
C SER A 35 -2.27 -10.08 -3.33
N PHE A 36 -0.96 -9.93 -3.11
CA PHE A 36 0.02 -9.61 -4.15
C PHE A 36 0.71 -10.85 -4.73
N GLY A 37 0.23 -12.06 -4.40
CA GLY A 37 0.75 -13.32 -4.93
C GLY A 37 2.08 -13.77 -4.33
N GLU A 38 2.54 -13.15 -3.25
CA GLU A 38 3.71 -13.63 -2.52
C GLU A 38 3.35 -14.95 -1.82
N VAL A 39 4.20 -15.97 -1.97
CA VAL A 39 3.97 -17.27 -1.34
C VAL A 39 4.06 -17.13 0.17
N THR A 40 3.06 -17.60 0.91
CA THR A 40 3.12 -17.66 2.37
C THR A 40 4.17 -18.66 2.82
N VAL A 41 5.05 -18.26 3.73
CA VAL A 41 6.19 -19.08 4.15
C VAL A 41 5.79 -19.92 5.34
N LYS A 42 5.95 -21.24 5.25
CA LYS A 42 5.80 -22.18 6.37
C LYS A 42 7.17 -22.73 6.74
N CYS A 43 7.62 -22.47 7.97
CA CYS A 43 8.90 -22.95 8.48
C CYS A 43 8.79 -23.28 9.96
N ASN A 44 9.13 -24.50 10.38
CA ASN A 44 9.30 -24.89 11.79
C ASN A 44 8.19 -24.40 12.74
N ASN A 45 6.94 -24.81 12.51
CA ASN A 45 5.73 -24.40 13.26
C ASN A 45 5.39 -22.91 13.20
N THR A 46 6.07 -22.15 12.34
CA THR A 46 5.75 -20.75 12.06
C THR A 46 5.23 -20.59 10.65
N GLU A 47 4.30 -19.65 10.50
CA GLU A 47 3.70 -19.30 9.21
C GLU A 47 3.60 -17.79 9.09
N ILE A 48 3.97 -17.26 7.93
CA ILE A 48 3.87 -15.84 7.64
C ILE A 48 2.71 -15.64 6.68
N SER A 49 1.72 -14.82 7.07
CA SER A 49 0.59 -14.47 6.21
C SER A 49 0.18 -13.02 6.41
N GLU A 50 -0.45 -12.45 5.38
CA GLU A 50 -1.14 -11.16 5.42
C GLU A 50 -2.33 -11.21 6.40
N SER A 51 -2.43 -10.28 7.36
CA SER A 51 -3.45 -10.39 8.40
C SER A 51 -3.97 -9.10 9.06
N ILE A 52 -3.12 -8.15 9.44
CA ILE A 52 -3.55 -6.99 10.25
C ILE A 52 -2.92 -5.70 9.77
N THR A 53 -3.56 -4.58 10.11
CA THR A 53 -2.91 -3.28 10.03
C THR A 53 -2.18 -2.96 11.34
N LYS A 54 -1.11 -2.17 11.26
CA LYS A 54 -0.12 -1.92 12.31
C LYS A 54 0.08 -0.43 12.59
N ILE A 55 -0.79 0.40 12.03
CA ILE A 55 -0.77 1.86 12.21
C ILE A 55 -2.05 2.26 12.94
N HIS A 56 -1.89 2.91 14.08
CA HIS A 56 -2.99 3.36 14.93
C HIS A 56 -3.02 4.87 15.02
N ASP A 57 -4.24 5.39 14.95
CA ASP A 57 -4.61 6.72 15.36
C ASP A 57 -5.05 6.72 16.83
N ILE A 58 -4.66 7.76 17.57
CA ILE A 58 -5.27 8.07 18.87
C ILE A 58 -5.84 9.49 18.80
N ASP A 59 -7.13 9.57 18.44
CA ASP A 59 -7.98 10.77 18.50
C ASP A 59 -7.37 11.98 17.76
N ASN A 60 -6.76 11.73 16.59
CA ASN A 60 -6.05 12.74 15.79
C ASN A 60 -4.90 13.46 16.52
N LYS A 61 -4.45 12.97 17.69
CA LYS A 61 -3.37 13.59 18.47
C LYS A 61 -2.01 12.97 18.20
N LEU A 62 -2.00 11.68 17.92
CA LEU A 62 -0.77 10.94 17.62
C LEU A 62 -1.04 9.78 16.66
N ILE A 63 0.00 9.42 15.92
CA ILE A 63 0.06 8.27 15.04
C ILE A 63 1.12 7.30 15.57
N ILE A 64 0.78 6.02 15.66
CA ILE A 64 1.68 4.97 16.15
C ILE A 64 1.80 3.88 15.09
N GLY A 65 3.03 3.59 14.65
CA GLY A 65 3.36 2.34 13.98
C GLY A 65 4.08 1.40 14.95
N TYR A 66 3.90 0.09 14.83
CA TYR A 66 4.58 -0.87 15.71
C TYR A 66 5.21 -2.06 14.97
N ALA A 67 6.19 -2.67 15.62
CA ALA A 67 6.79 -3.95 15.26
C ALA A 67 7.04 -4.78 16.52
N GLY A 68 7.06 -6.11 16.39
CA GLY A 68 7.30 -7.03 17.52
C GLY A 68 6.06 -7.84 17.90
N ASN A 69 5.91 -8.14 19.19
CA ASN A 69 4.77 -8.89 19.71
C ASN A 69 3.48 -8.07 19.63
N ILE A 70 2.47 -8.57 18.90
CA ILE A 70 1.21 -7.86 18.63
C ILE A 70 0.45 -7.56 19.91
N ASP A 71 0.25 -8.56 20.78
CA ASP A 71 -0.52 -8.39 22.02
C ASP A 71 0.10 -7.33 22.94
N ASN A 72 1.43 -7.33 23.05
CA ASN A 72 2.16 -6.35 23.84
C ASN A 72 2.12 -4.96 23.20
N ALA A 73 2.21 -4.86 21.87
CA ALA A 73 2.10 -3.60 21.15
C ALA A 73 0.71 -2.97 21.34
N LEU A 74 -0.36 -3.76 21.21
CA LEU A 74 -1.73 -3.31 21.43
C LEU A 74 -1.95 -2.87 22.88
N LYS A 75 -1.41 -3.60 23.88
CA LYS A 75 -1.43 -3.16 25.28
C LYS A 75 -0.74 -1.81 25.46
N CYS A 76 0.46 -1.63 24.88
CA CYS A 76 1.16 -0.34 24.94
C CYS A 76 0.30 0.79 24.36
N ILE A 77 -0.27 0.59 23.16
CA ILE A 77 -1.11 1.57 22.48
C ILE A 77 -2.34 1.93 23.33
N GLU A 78 -3.00 0.95 23.92
CA GLU A 78 -4.16 1.18 24.80
C GLU A 78 -3.78 1.91 26.10
N TYR A 79 -2.61 1.63 26.67
CA TYR A 79 -2.08 2.42 27.78
C TYR A 79 -1.79 3.87 27.38
N ILE A 80 -1.20 4.12 26.20
CA ILE A 80 -0.99 5.49 25.70
C ILE A 80 -2.33 6.18 25.53
N ARG A 81 -3.30 5.52 24.89
CA ARG A 81 -4.66 6.02 24.68
C ARG A 81 -5.29 6.44 25.99
N LYS A 82 -5.24 5.58 27.01
CA LYS A 82 -5.80 5.87 28.33
C LYS A 82 -5.13 7.10 28.98
N LEU A 83 -3.80 7.15 29.02
CA LEU A 83 -3.06 8.23 29.65
C LEU A 83 -3.35 9.58 28.95
N VAL A 84 -3.24 9.61 27.61
CA VAL A 84 -3.37 10.85 26.83
C VAL A 84 -4.82 11.32 26.71
N ILE A 85 -5.77 10.41 26.52
CA ILE A 85 -7.17 10.78 26.25
C ILE A 85 -8.01 10.83 27.52
N SER A 86 -7.92 9.81 28.36
CA SER A 86 -8.77 9.70 29.56
C SER A 86 -8.20 10.46 30.75
N GLU A 87 -6.88 10.42 30.94
CA GLU A 87 -6.21 11.04 32.10
C GLU A 87 -5.67 12.44 31.78
N GLY A 88 -5.55 12.79 30.50
CA GLY A 88 -5.11 14.11 30.06
C GLY A 88 -3.60 14.36 30.20
N ASP A 89 -2.82 13.28 30.30
CA ASP A 89 -1.36 13.36 30.38
C ASP A 89 -0.74 13.87 29.07
N SER A 90 0.45 14.46 29.19
CA SER A 90 1.26 14.77 28.01
C SER A 90 1.74 13.49 27.33
N ILE A 91 1.89 13.53 26.01
CA ILE A 91 2.39 12.40 25.22
C ILE A 91 3.79 12.00 25.70
N ASP A 92 4.67 12.96 25.96
CA ASP A 92 6.01 12.71 26.51
C ASP A 92 5.95 11.94 27.84
N ASN A 93 5.03 12.29 28.75
CA ASN A 93 4.86 11.58 30.02
C ASN A 93 4.32 10.16 29.81
N ALA A 94 3.32 10.00 28.94
CA ALA A 94 2.75 8.70 28.62
C ALA A 94 3.81 7.74 28.05
N LEU A 95 4.67 8.24 27.15
CA LEU A 95 5.78 7.46 26.61
C LEU A 95 6.79 7.07 27.69
N HIS A 96 7.18 8.00 28.59
CA HIS A 96 8.09 7.70 29.70
C HIS A 96 7.52 6.70 30.70
N ILE A 97 6.21 6.71 30.93
CA ILE A 97 5.54 5.73 31.78
C ILE A 97 5.65 4.34 31.13
N ILE A 98 5.30 4.22 29.85
CA ILE A 98 5.33 2.95 29.12
C ILE A 98 6.74 2.39 28.95
N SER A 99 7.72 3.26 28.74
CA SER A 99 9.11 2.84 28.58
C SER A 99 9.70 2.18 29.85
N ARG A 100 9.03 2.31 31.00
CA ARG A 100 9.40 1.66 32.26
C ARG A 100 8.73 0.30 32.48
N TYR A 101 7.72 -0.08 31.69
CA TYR A 101 7.07 -1.39 31.77
C TYR A 101 7.83 -2.41 30.92
N THR A 102 8.98 -2.86 31.45
CA THR A 102 9.92 -3.77 30.77
C THR A 102 9.26 -5.05 30.25
N ASP A 103 8.28 -5.60 30.97
CA ASP A 103 7.60 -6.85 30.60
C ASP A 103 6.79 -6.74 29.31
N ILE A 104 6.44 -5.51 28.89
CA ILE A 104 5.66 -5.26 27.68
C ILE A 104 6.56 -4.66 26.58
N ILE A 105 7.38 -3.67 26.93
CA ILE A 105 8.14 -2.89 25.94
C ILE A 105 9.37 -3.60 25.38
N ASN A 106 9.89 -4.64 26.05
CA ASN A 106 11.10 -5.34 25.59
C ASN A 106 10.87 -6.18 24.31
N ASP A 107 9.62 -6.52 23.98
CA ASP A 107 9.29 -7.30 22.78
C ASP A 107 8.64 -6.43 21.70
N VAL A 108 8.68 -5.11 21.85
CA VAL A 108 7.96 -4.16 21.00
C VAL A 108 8.84 -2.97 20.65
N ALA A 109 8.82 -2.60 19.37
CA ALA A 109 9.29 -1.31 18.90
C ALA A 109 8.10 -0.47 18.44
N LEU A 110 8.08 0.81 18.80
CA LEU A 110 7.07 1.77 18.38
C LEU A 110 7.72 2.93 17.63
N ILE A 111 7.07 3.38 16.56
CA ILE A 111 7.26 4.70 15.97
C ILE A 111 6.08 5.54 16.42
N VAL A 112 6.33 6.61 17.15
CA VAL A 112 5.30 7.51 17.66
C VAL A 112 5.52 8.89 17.08
N GLY A 113 4.48 9.43 16.44
CA GLY A 113 4.49 10.75 15.85
C GLY A 113 3.35 11.60 16.38
N PHE A 114 3.65 12.85 16.73
CA PHE A 114 2.68 13.79 17.30
C PHE A 114 3.12 15.24 17.12
N PHE A 115 2.20 16.18 17.35
CA PHE A 115 2.52 17.61 17.38
C PHE A 115 2.63 18.10 18.82
N ASP A 116 3.78 18.67 19.18
CA ASP A 116 3.94 19.41 20.43
C ASP A 116 4.07 20.89 20.12
N SER A 117 3.16 21.70 20.65
CA SER A 117 3.14 23.16 20.46
C SER A 117 3.20 23.56 18.97
N GLY A 118 2.58 22.74 18.10
CA GLY A 118 2.55 22.93 16.66
C GLY A 118 3.82 22.51 15.92
N ILE A 119 4.77 21.84 16.58
CA ILE A 119 5.99 21.29 15.98
C ILE A 119 5.82 19.78 15.86
N ALA A 120 6.04 19.25 14.65
CA ALA A 120 6.04 17.81 14.40
C ALA A 120 7.20 17.15 15.15
N LYS A 121 6.88 16.20 16.03
CA LYS A 121 7.83 15.32 16.72
C LYS A 121 7.63 13.89 16.25
N LEU A 122 8.74 13.18 16.09
CA LEU A 122 8.79 11.77 15.75
C LEU A 122 9.77 11.11 16.70
N CYS A 123 9.39 10.01 17.34
CA CYS A 123 10.28 9.24 18.19
C CYS A 123 10.14 7.75 17.98
N LYS A 124 11.23 7.05 18.28
CA LYS A 124 11.30 5.60 18.39
C LYS A 124 11.23 5.23 19.86
N VAL A 125 10.42 4.23 20.19
CA VAL A 125 10.47 3.56 21.50
C VAL A 125 10.87 2.12 21.28
N GLU A 126 12.01 1.69 21.82
CA GLU A 126 12.53 0.33 21.69
C GLU A 126 13.38 0.00 22.92
N ASP A 127 13.20 -1.19 23.49
CA ASP A 127 13.91 -1.66 24.69
C ASP A 127 13.84 -0.66 25.87
N GLY A 128 12.68 -0.02 26.04
CA GLY A 128 12.44 1.00 27.07
C GLY A 128 13.16 2.34 26.84
N ASN A 129 13.89 2.50 25.73
CA ASN A 129 14.52 3.75 25.34
C ASN A 129 13.59 4.57 24.46
N ILE A 130 13.61 5.89 24.64
CA ILE A 130 12.88 6.85 23.80
C ILE A 130 13.92 7.69 23.07
N GLU A 131 13.93 7.59 21.74
CA GLU A 131 14.82 8.34 20.87
C GLU A 131 13.99 9.29 19.99
N PHE A 132 14.19 10.60 20.13
CA PHE A 132 13.58 11.57 19.20
C PHE A 132 14.40 11.64 17.91
N VAL A 133 13.70 11.53 16.79
CA VAL A 133 14.31 11.40 15.47
C VAL A 133 14.02 12.63 14.64
N GLU A 134 15.05 13.18 14.01
CA GLU A 134 14.93 14.43 13.25
C GLU A 134 14.15 14.25 11.93
N ASN A 135 14.41 13.17 11.20
CA ASN A 135 13.89 13.02 9.85
C ASN A 135 13.12 11.71 9.64
N LEU A 136 13.80 10.57 9.82
CA LEU A 136 13.31 9.26 9.39
C LEU A 136 13.78 8.18 10.36
N VAL A 137 12.90 7.24 10.66
CA VAL A 137 13.17 6.05 11.46
C VAL A 137 12.51 4.82 10.86
N GLU A 138 13.18 3.69 10.98
CA GLU A 138 12.67 2.37 10.60
C GLU A 138 12.71 1.46 11.84
N ILE A 139 11.70 0.61 11.99
CA ILE A 139 11.64 -0.45 13.01
C ILE A 139 11.25 -1.78 12.36
N GLY A 140 11.57 -2.86 13.05
CA GLY A 140 11.29 -4.22 12.60
C GLY A 140 12.46 -4.87 11.87
N SER A 141 12.16 -5.85 11.01
CA SER A 141 13.13 -6.80 10.48
C SER A 141 13.19 -6.73 8.95
N ILE A 142 14.15 -6.00 8.40
CA ILE A 142 14.51 -6.11 6.98
C ILE A 142 15.92 -6.67 6.85
N PRO A 143 16.17 -7.62 5.94
CA PRO A 143 17.53 -8.11 5.73
C PRO A 143 18.39 -7.01 5.15
N THR A 144 19.53 -6.74 5.80
CA THR A 144 20.52 -5.75 5.37
C THR A 144 21.09 -6.02 3.98
N SER A 145 20.95 -7.24 3.47
CA SER A 145 21.38 -7.65 2.14
C SER A 145 20.54 -7.07 1.00
N HIS A 146 19.33 -6.58 1.29
CA HIS A 146 18.47 -5.99 0.28
C HIS A 146 18.63 -4.47 0.29
N ASN A 147 18.82 -3.86 -0.89
CA ASN A 147 18.88 -2.40 -1.06
C ASN A 147 17.52 -1.71 -0.78
N PHE A 148 16.55 -2.42 -0.20
CA PHE A 148 15.19 -1.97 0.05
C PHE A 148 15.14 -0.70 0.90
N SER A 149 15.70 -0.73 2.12
CA SER A 149 15.71 0.46 3.00
C SER A 149 16.41 1.64 2.35
N ASN A 150 17.50 1.40 1.62
CA ASN A 150 18.19 2.46 0.89
C ASN A 150 17.33 3.06 -0.23
N LYS A 151 16.60 2.24 -1.00
CA LYS A 151 15.67 2.71 -2.03
C LYS A 151 14.52 3.52 -1.43
N ILE A 152 13.98 3.09 -0.30
CA ILE A 152 12.94 3.84 0.44
C ILE A 152 13.48 5.18 0.96
N ARG A 153 14.66 5.18 1.59
CA ARG A 153 15.32 6.41 2.05
C ARG A 153 15.66 7.33 0.89
N TRP A 154 16.12 6.79 -0.23
CA TRP A 154 16.36 7.54 -1.46
C TRP A 154 15.07 8.22 -1.93
N MET A 155 13.95 7.50 -1.95
CA MET A 155 12.64 8.06 -2.30
C MET A 155 12.18 9.17 -1.35
N ILE A 156 12.39 9.03 -0.05
CA ILE A 156 12.03 10.09 0.92
C ILE A 156 12.93 11.32 0.74
N ASN A 157 14.23 11.11 0.63
CA ASN A 157 15.20 12.18 0.46
C ASN A 157 15.04 12.90 -0.88
N ARG A 158 14.71 12.18 -1.96
CA ARG A 158 14.56 12.73 -3.31
C ARG A 158 13.14 13.14 -3.65
N GLY A 159 12.11 12.58 -3.01
CA GLY A 159 10.74 13.06 -3.18
C GLY A 159 10.53 14.49 -2.74
N SER A 160 11.44 15.01 -1.92
CA SER A 160 11.58 16.44 -1.64
C SER A 160 12.14 17.28 -2.83
N LYS A 161 12.61 16.64 -3.91
CA LYS A 161 13.35 17.20 -5.04
C LYS A 161 13.02 16.49 -6.37
N LYS A 162 11.89 16.86 -6.98
CA LYS A 162 11.45 16.63 -8.39
C LYS A 162 11.53 15.18 -8.92
N PHE A 163 10.37 14.57 -9.13
CA PHE A 163 10.21 13.38 -9.99
C PHE A 163 9.96 13.82 -11.44
N LEU A 164 10.51 13.09 -12.42
CA LEU A 164 10.58 13.52 -13.81
C LEU A 164 9.95 12.53 -14.79
N TYR A 165 8.93 13.01 -15.49
CA TYR A 165 8.93 13.11 -16.95
C TYR A 165 8.47 14.56 -17.27
N ASP A 166 9.40 15.45 -17.64
CA ASP A 166 9.22 16.88 -18.03
C ASP A 166 9.56 18.03 -17.04
N GLY A 167 10.43 17.83 -16.04
CA GLY A 167 11.12 18.96 -15.37
C GLY A 167 10.38 19.67 -14.22
N LYS A 168 9.08 19.41 -14.06
CA LYS A 168 8.14 20.41 -13.50
C LYS A 168 7.24 19.95 -12.35
N ILE A 169 7.18 18.66 -12.02
CA ILE A 169 6.25 18.19 -10.99
C ILE A 169 6.98 18.11 -9.65
N THR A 170 6.53 18.93 -8.70
CA THR A 170 6.84 18.77 -7.29
C THR A 170 5.68 18.00 -6.67
N LEU A 171 5.94 16.80 -6.15
CA LEU A 171 4.92 16.03 -5.46
C LEU A 171 4.52 16.73 -4.16
N THR A 172 3.22 16.75 -3.92
CA THR A 172 2.63 17.11 -2.64
C THR A 172 2.94 16.04 -1.60
N ASN A 173 2.80 16.37 -0.31
CA ASN A 173 2.97 15.41 0.78
C ASN A 173 2.06 14.17 0.65
N ARG A 174 0.83 14.36 0.13
CA ARG A 174 -0.08 13.26 -0.24
C ARG A 174 0.60 12.33 -1.26
N GLU A 175 1.09 12.89 -2.36
CA GLU A 175 1.69 12.09 -3.44
C GLU A 175 3.03 11.45 -3.01
N ILE A 176 3.79 12.08 -2.12
CA ILE A 176 5.00 11.50 -1.53
C ILE A 176 4.66 10.26 -0.70
N LEU A 177 3.66 10.32 0.18
CA LEU A 177 3.18 9.16 0.95
C LEU A 177 2.82 8.00 0.00
N GLN A 178 2.02 8.30 -1.03
CA GLN A 178 1.62 7.30 -2.03
C GLN A 178 2.82 6.72 -2.76
N ALA A 179 3.75 7.56 -3.24
CA ALA A 179 4.96 7.10 -3.93
C ALA A 179 5.79 6.14 -3.07
N ILE A 180 5.89 6.40 -1.75
CA ILE A 180 6.63 5.54 -0.82
C ILE A 180 5.89 4.21 -0.61
N ILE A 181 4.57 4.22 -0.42
CA ILE A 181 3.75 3.00 -0.29
C ILE A 181 3.88 2.14 -1.55
N ILE A 182 3.72 2.75 -2.73
CA ILE A 182 3.84 2.08 -4.02
C ILE A 182 5.24 1.48 -4.19
N THR A 183 6.28 2.24 -3.85
CA THR A 183 7.66 1.77 -3.91
C THR A 183 7.87 0.58 -2.99
N ALA A 184 7.44 0.69 -1.73
CA ALA A 184 7.57 -0.38 -0.75
C ALA A 184 6.84 -1.65 -1.21
N GLN A 185 5.61 -1.53 -1.71
CA GLN A 185 4.84 -2.64 -2.24
C GLN A 185 5.52 -3.33 -3.43
N CYS A 186 6.02 -2.56 -4.39
CA CYS A 186 6.62 -3.12 -5.60
C CYS A 186 7.96 -3.82 -5.27
N TYR A 187 8.79 -3.19 -4.43
CA TYR A 187 10.06 -3.78 -4.03
C TYR A 187 9.91 -4.93 -3.02
N SER A 188 8.82 -5.00 -2.25
CA SER A 188 8.56 -6.16 -1.41
C SER A 188 8.40 -7.43 -2.23
N ILE A 189 7.65 -7.34 -3.34
CA ILE A 189 7.45 -8.42 -4.30
C ILE A 189 8.78 -8.77 -4.98
N LYS A 190 9.51 -7.76 -5.49
CA LYS A 190 10.79 -7.97 -6.18
C LYS A 190 11.82 -8.68 -5.31
N TYR A 191 11.95 -8.24 -4.07
CA TYR A 191 12.94 -8.78 -3.12
C TYR A 191 12.39 -9.94 -2.30
N ARG A 192 11.17 -10.40 -2.58
CA ARG A 192 10.50 -11.50 -1.87
C ARG A 192 10.58 -11.32 -0.36
N LEU A 193 10.26 -10.12 0.12
CA LEU A 193 10.42 -9.78 1.54
C LEU A 193 9.59 -10.69 2.45
N MET A 194 8.55 -11.33 1.92
CA MET A 194 7.75 -12.33 2.62
C MET A 194 8.58 -13.48 3.18
N ASP A 195 9.68 -13.86 2.50
CA ASP A 195 10.67 -14.85 2.96
C ASP A 195 11.35 -14.44 4.28
N TYR A 196 11.27 -13.16 4.63
CA TYR A 196 11.83 -12.54 5.82
C TYR A 196 10.75 -12.00 6.77
N GLY A 197 9.49 -12.40 6.57
CA GLY A 197 8.39 -12.02 7.43
C GLY A 197 7.96 -10.56 7.31
N VAL A 198 8.22 -9.93 6.16
CA VAL A 198 7.76 -8.59 5.80
C VAL A 198 7.04 -8.66 4.46
N GLY A 199 5.78 -8.27 4.38
CA GLY A 199 5.07 -8.37 3.10
C GLY A 199 3.58 -8.23 3.21
N GLY A 200 2.88 -8.82 2.25
CA GLY A 200 1.47 -8.51 2.04
C GLY A 200 1.31 -7.09 1.53
N VAL A 201 0.23 -6.44 1.95
CA VAL A 201 -0.11 -5.08 1.60
C VAL A 201 0.67 -4.10 2.45
N PHE A 202 1.40 -3.21 1.77
CA PHE A 202 1.91 -1.98 2.33
C PHE A 202 0.84 -0.90 2.27
N TYR A 203 0.68 -0.19 3.39
CA TYR A 203 -0.24 0.93 3.53
C TYR A 203 0.39 1.97 4.44
N GLY A 204 -0.23 3.14 4.53
CA GLY A 204 0.31 4.22 5.33
C GLY A 204 -0.73 5.23 5.73
N ALA A 205 -0.30 6.16 6.57
CA ALA A 205 -1.10 7.30 6.97
C ALA A 205 -0.19 8.49 7.27
N LYS A 206 -0.81 9.66 7.31
CA LYS A 206 -0.18 10.88 7.79
C LYS A 206 -1.01 11.51 8.91
N LEU A 207 -0.31 12.14 9.83
CA LEU A 207 -0.86 13.02 10.83
C LEU A 207 -0.43 14.45 10.50
N THR A 208 -1.41 15.35 10.43
CA THR A 208 -1.20 16.80 10.29
C THR A 208 -1.79 17.50 11.51
N LYS A 209 -1.71 18.84 11.55
CA LYS A 209 -2.37 19.63 12.61
C LYS A 209 -3.89 19.56 12.52
N GLU A 210 -4.41 19.27 11.33
CA GLU A 210 -5.85 19.20 11.04
C GLU A 210 -6.42 17.80 11.32
N GLY A 211 -5.59 16.76 11.32
CA GLY A 211 -5.99 15.43 11.76
C GLY A 211 -5.19 14.30 11.15
N PHE A 212 -5.72 13.08 11.33
CA PHE A 212 -5.19 11.85 10.79
C PHE A 212 -5.83 11.53 9.43
N TYR A 213 -4.99 11.11 8.47
CA TYR A 213 -5.40 10.78 7.12
C TYR A 213 -4.69 9.51 6.65
N ARG A 214 -5.46 8.47 6.32
CA ARG A 214 -4.92 7.27 5.68
C ARG A 214 -4.53 7.52 4.23
N ASN A 215 -3.74 6.62 3.67
CA ASN A 215 -3.39 6.62 2.27
C ASN A 215 -4.65 6.50 1.39
N GLU A 216 -4.58 7.03 0.18
CA GLU A 216 -5.67 6.90 -0.78
C GLU A 216 -5.70 5.50 -1.40
N ASN A 217 -6.83 5.14 -2.00
CA ASN A 217 -7.04 3.85 -2.66
C ASN A 217 -6.11 3.68 -3.87
N ILE A 218 -5.37 2.57 -3.93
CA ILE A 218 -4.40 2.28 -4.99
C ILE A 218 -4.78 0.99 -5.70
N SER A 219 -4.75 1.01 -7.03
CA SER A 219 -4.86 -0.20 -7.84
C SER A 219 -3.52 -0.52 -8.49
N TYR A 220 -3.21 -1.81 -8.59
CA TYR A 220 -1.97 -2.32 -9.15
C TYR A 220 -2.30 -3.28 -10.30
N MET A 221 -1.58 -3.13 -11.40
CA MET A 221 -1.48 -4.11 -12.47
C MET A 221 -0.05 -4.61 -12.48
N ILE A 222 0.12 -5.91 -12.24
CA ILE A 222 1.43 -6.56 -12.11
C ILE A 222 1.59 -7.60 -13.21
N THR A 223 2.74 -7.63 -13.86
CA THR A 223 3.10 -8.68 -14.84
C THR A 223 3.83 -9.81 -14.15
N ASN A 224 3.38 -11.04 -14.38
CA ASN A 224 4.10 -12.26 -14.01
C ASN A 224 4.97 -12.82 -15.14
N LYS A 225 4.98 -12.15 -16.31
CA LYS A 225 5.77 -12.56 -17.48
C LYS A 225 6.86 -11.55 -17.78
N GLU A 226 7.98 -12.08 -18.26
CA GLU A 226 9.03 -11.24 -18.84
C GLU A 226 8.47 -10.48 -20.04
N PRO A 227 8.79 -9.18 -20.18
CA PRO A 227 8.38 -8.40 -21.33
C PRO A 227 8.89 -9.03 -22.64
N GLN A 228 8.03 -9.08 -23.65
CA GLN A 228 8.38 -9.66 -24.95
C GLN A 228 8.97 -8.57 -25.87
N TYR A 229 10.12 -8.85 -26.48
CA TYR A 229 10.78 -7.93 -27.40
C TYR A 229 10.79 -8.46 -28.83
N THR A 230 10.52 -7.61 -29.80
CA THR A 230 10.67 -7.88 -31.24
C THR A 230 11.55 -6.78 -31.84
N ASN A 231 12.66 -7.13 -32.48
CA ASN A 231 13.63 -6.17 -33.06
C ASN A 231 14.10 -5.09 -32.06
N ASN A 232 14.35 -5.46 -30.80
CA ASN A 232 14.71 -4.56 -29.69
C ASN A 232 13.61 -3.56 -29.27
N GLU A 233 12.37 -3.72 -29.76
CA GLU A 233 11.22 -2.95 -29.31
C GLU A 233 10.31 -3.85 -28.45
N LEU A 234 9.80 -3.32 -27.33
CA LEU A 234 8.83 -4.03 -26.50
C LEU A 234 7.55 -4.27 -27.31
N ALA A 235 7.25 -5.54 -27.61
CA ALA A 235 6.09 -5.97 -28.36
C ALA A 235 4.80 -5.94 -27.51
N GLY A 236 4.94 -6.05 -26.17
CA GLY A 236 3.83 -5.94 -25.23
C GLY A 236 4.22 -6.33 -23.80
N ILE A 237 3.37 -5.95 -22.85
CA ILE A 237 3.42 -6.42 -21.46
C ILE A 237 2.08 -7.07 -21.16
N ASP A 238 2.13 -8.28 -20.61
CA ASP A 238 0.95 -9.05 -20.22
C ASP A 238 0.76 -8.92 -18.70
N TYR A 239 -0.08 -7.98 -18.29
CA TYR A 239 -0.44 -7.81 -16.88
C TYR A 239 -1.43 -8.91 -16.49
N SER A 240 -0.98 -9.82 -15.64
CA SER A 240 -1.74 -10.98 -15.18
C SER A 240 -2.58 -10.69 -13.94
N ASP A 241 -2.07 -9.82 -13.07
CA ASP A 241 -2.61 -9.64 -11.74
C ASP A 241 -3.13 -8.22 -11.56
N PHE A 242 -4.37 -8.12 -11.10
CA PHE A 242 -5.02 -6.86 -10.75
C PHE A 242 -5.38 -6.86 -9.27
N ILE A 243 -4.84 -5.90 -8.53
CA ILE A 243 -5.01 -5.77 -7.09
C ILE A 243 -5.55 -4.39 -6.79
N THR A 244 -6.54 -4.26 -5.92
CA THR A 244 -7.03 -2.96 -5.44
C THR A 244 -7.00 -2.92 -3.91
N THR A 245 -6.48 -1.82 -3.37
CA THR A 245 -6.48 -1.52 -1.93
C THR A 245 -7.43 -0.38 -1.66
N ASN A 246 -8.42 -0.59 -0.81
CA ASN A 246 -9.46 0.39 -0.51
C ASN A 246 -9.66 0.52 1.00
N TRP A 247 -9.69 1.76 1.48
CA TRP A 247 -10.18 2.02 2.84
C TRP A 247 -11.70 2.19 2.80
N ILE A 248 -12.40 1.32 3.51
CA ILE A 248 -13.84 1.42 3.78
C ILE A 248 -13.97 1.66 5.27
N ASP A 249 -14.36 2.89 5.64
CA ASP A 249 -14.29 3.41 7.00
C ASP A 249 -12.87 3.26 7.60
N ASP A 250 -12.69 2.35 8.56
CA ASP A 250 -11.43 2.06 9.23
C ASP A 250 -10.80 0.71 8.81
N VAL A 251 -11.35 0.08 7.77
CA VAL A 251 -10.95 -1.26 7.33
C VAL A 251 -10.25 -1.18 5.99
N LEU A 252 -9.06 -1.78 5.90
CA LEU A 252 -8.34 -1.91 4.64
C LEU A 252 -8.81 -3.17 3.92
N VAL A 253 -9.58 -2.99 2.86
CA VAL A 253 -10.07 -4.06 2.00
C VAL A 253 -9.15 -4.22 0.81
N VAL A 254 -8.74 -5.45 0.54
CA VAL A 254 -7.85 -5.78 -0.56
C VAL A 254 -8.51 -6.82 -1.45
N SER A 255 -8.63 -6.47 -2.72
CA SER A 255 -9.17 -7.34 -3.76
C SER A 255 -8.06 -7.72 -4.71
N SER A 256 -8.01 -8.97 -5.12
CA SER A 256 -6.95 -9.45 -5.99
C SER A 256 -7.46 -10.54 -6.91
N THR A 257 -7.03 -10.54 -8.17
CA THR A 257 -7.24 -11.67 -9.09
C THR A 257 -6.43 -12.91 -8.71
N VAL A 258 -5.51 -12.80 -7.74
CA VAL A 258 -4.72 -13.92 -7.20
C VAL A 258 -5.49 -14.68 -6.12
N LEU A 259 -6.48 -14.06 -5.50
CA LEU A 259 -7.27 -14.65 -4.43
C LEU A 259 -8.69 -14.94 -4.91
N ASP A 260 -9.28 -16.02 -4.41
CA ASP A 260 -10.68 -16.38 -4.71
C ASP A 260 -11.69 -15.43 -4.06
N ARG A 261 -11.24 -14.65 -3.07
CA ARG A 261 -12.06 -13.71 -2.32
C ARG A 261 -11.24 -12.52 -1.82
N PRO A 262 -11.87 -11.38 -1.54
CA PRO A 262 -11.22 -10.24 -0.95
C PRO A 262 -10.84 -10.52 0.50
N ILE A 263 -9.91 -9.74 1.02
CA ILE A 263 -9.52 -9.77 2.42
C ILE A 263 -9.83 -8.41 3.06
N ALA A 264 -10.11 -8.44 4.36
CA ALA A 264 -10.29 -7.26 5.19
C ALA A 264 -9.24 -7.26 6.29
N LEU A 265 -8.49 -6.18 6.39
CA LEU A 265 -7.42 -5.98 7.36
C LEU A 265 -7.86 -4.89 8.35
N PHE A 266 -7.73 -5.22 9.64
CA PHE A 266 -8.14 -4.37 10.74
C PHE A 266 -6.95 -4.04 11.62
N ASP A 267 -7.03 -2.95 12.37
CA ASP A 267 -6.02 -2.52 13.34
C ASP A 267 -6.10 -3.33 14.65
N ASN A 268 -7.30 -3.74 15.06
CA ASN A 268 -7.54 -4.65 16.17
C ASN A 268 -8.84 -5.45 15.94
N PHE A 269 -8.72 -6.70 15.50
CA PHE A 269 -9.90 -7.51 15.18
C PHE A 269 -10.25 -8.54 16.25
N ASP A 270 -11.32 -8.26 16.99
CA ASP A 270 -12.05 -9.29 17.72
C ASP A 270 -13.15 -9.87 16.81
N PHE A 271 -12.98 -11.12 16.38
CA PHE A 271 -13.92 -11.83 15.51
C PHE A 271 -15.31 -11.99 16.12
N GLU A 272 -15.42 -12.17 17.44
CA GLU A 272 -16.71 -12.38 18.09
C GLU A 272 -17.53 -11.08 18.11
N THR A 273 -16.88 -9.95 18.39
CA THR A 273 -17.54 -8.65 18.50
C THR A 273 -17.88 -8.03 17.14
N ASN A 274 -17.12 -8.35 16.09
CA ASN A 274 -17.21 -7.66 14.79
C ASN A 274 -17.84 -8.50 13.66
N LYS A 275 -18.50 -9.62 13.98
CA LYS A 275 -19.10 -10.52 12.98
C LYS A 275 -20.07 -9.80 12.01
N TYR A 276 -20.88 -8.87 12.50
CA TYR A 276 -21.82 -8.12 11.66
C TYR A 276 -21.11 -7.15 10.70
N ILE A 277 -19.94 -6.63 11.09
CA ILE A 277 -19.11 -5.77 10.25
C ILE A 277 -18.57 -6.60 9.09
N LEU A 278 -18.12 -7.84 9.34
CA LEU A 278 -17.70 -8.75 8.28
C LEU A 278 -18.84 -9.09 7.32
N GLU A 279 -20.03 -9.41 7.81
CA GLU A 279 -21.18 -9.73 6.95
C GLU A 279 -21.63 -8.50 6.12
N SER A 280 -21.58 -7.30 6.71
CA SER A 280 -21.84 -6.03 6.01
C SER A 280 -20.74 -5.69 5.01
N LEU A 281 -19.47 -5.94 5.37
CA LEU A 281 -18.33 -5.75 4.48
C LEU A 281 -18.37 -6.74 3.33
N GLU A 282 -18.67 -8.03 3.53
CA GLU A 282 -18.80 -8.99 2.43
C GLU A 282 -19.85 -8.54 1.41
N TYR A 283 -20.97 -7.96 1.87
CA TYR A 283 -21.99 -7.39 0.99
C TYR A 283 -21.53 -6.10 0.29
N ASN A 284 -20.96 -5.14 1.02
CA ASN A 284 -20.52 -3.84 0.47
C ASN A 284 -19.25 -3.94 -0.38
N CYS A 285 -18.35 -4.86 -0.04
CA CYS A 285 -17.14 -5.16 -0.79
C CYS A 285 -17.53 -5.64 -2.18
N ASN A 286 -18.54 -6.50 -2.32
CA ASN A 286 -19.01 -6.93 -3.64
C ASN A 286 -19.58 -5.80 -4.51
N GLU A 287 -19.99 -4.64 -3.98
CA GLU A 287 -20.36 -3.49 -4.84
C GLU A 287 -19.21 -2.49 -5.01
N GLU A 288 -18.48 -2.17 -3.95
CA GLU A 288 -17.42 -1.17 -3.98
C GLU A 288 -16.13 -1.67 -4.63
N MET A 289 -15.76 -2.95 -4.45
CA MET A 289 -14.55 -3.53 -5.03
C MET A 289 -14.52 -3.45 -6.54
N PHE A 290 -15.69 -3.50 -7.19
CA PHE A 290 -15.80 -3.52 -8.64
C PHE A 290 -15.97 -2.13 -9.24
N SER A 291 -16.19 -1.11 -8.41
CA SER A 291 -16.42 0.26 -8.87
C SER A 291 -15.14 1.03 -9.23
N ILE A 292 -13.94 0.43 -9.08
CA ILE A 292 -12.61 1.03 -9.33
C ILE A 292 -12.58 2.50 -8.85
N LYS A 293 -12.86 2.73 -7.56
CA LYS A 293 -12.76 4.04 -6.90
C LYS A 293 -11.32 4.38 -6.51
N THR A 294 -10.38 4.12 -7.41
CA THR A 294 -8.96 4.30 -7.12
C THR A 294 -8.50 5.71 -7.48
N GLU A 295 -7.70 6.31 -6.60
CA GLU A 295 -7.04 7.58 -6.91
C GLU A 295 -5.86 7.36 -7.85
N GLN A 296 -5.23 6.17 -7.78
CA GLN A 296 -4.00 5.86 -8.50
C GLN A 296 -4.00 4.47 -9.11
N LEU A 297 -3.59 4.39 -10.37
CA LEU A 297 -3.27 3.12 -11.04
C LEU A 297 -1.76 2.96 -11.13
N VAL A 298 -1.24 1.85 -10.62
CA VAL A 298 0.17 1.47 -10.67
C VAL A 298 0.35 0.38 -11.69
N LEU A 299 1.26 0.59 -12.63
CA LEU A 299 1.75 -0.44 -13.54
C LEU A 299 3.14 -0.85 -13.05
N PHE A 300 3.30 -2.12 -12.68
CA PHE A 300 4.56 -2.62 -12.14
C PHE A 300 5.06 -3.84 -12.92
N ASN A 301 6.35 -3.78 -13.28
CA ASN A 301 7.07 -4.90 -13.86
C ASN A 301 8.23 -5.32 -12.95
N PRO A 302 8.14 -6.47 -12.25
CA PRO A 302 9.20 -6.92 -11.36
C PRO A 302 10.48 -7.31 -12.11
N PHE A 303 10.43 -7.63 -13.40
CA PHE A 303 11.62 -7.98 -14.18
C PHE A 303 12.49 -6.76 -14.50
N THR A 304 11.87 -5.60 -14.74
CA THR A 304 12.57 -4.35 -15.06
C THR A 304 12.67 -3.39 -13.88
N GLU A 305 12.09 -3.73 -12.72
CA GLU A 305 11.98 -2.87 -11.52
C GLU A 305 11.28 -1.53 -11.73
N MET A 306 10.63 -1.37 -12.89
CA MET A 306 10.05 -0.09 -13.25
C MET A 306 8.61 -0.01 -12.75
N ILE A 307 8.35 1.10 -12.06
CA ILE A 307 7.07 1.44 -11.47
C ILE A 307 6.51 2.65 -12.21
N THR A 308 5.29 2.56 -12.71
CA THR A 308 4.58 3.72 -13.27
C THR A 308 3.31 3.96 -12.47
N ALA A 309 3.31 5.01 -11.67
CA ALA A 309 2.14 5.49 -10.95
C ALA A 309 1.41 6.54 -11.78
N ILE A 310 0.11 6.35 -11.96
CA ILE A 310 -0.77 7.23 -12.72
C ILE A 310 -1.80 7.79 -11.73
N ASP A 311 -1.80 9.11 -11.48
CA ASP A 311 -2.81 9.80 -10.67
C ASP A 311 -4.07 9.98 -11.51
N ILE A 312 -5.01 9.06 -11.34
CA ILE A 312 -6.22 8.97 -12.16
C ILE A 312 -7.40 9.70 -11.53
N LYS A 313 -7.39 9.94 -10.21
CA LYS A 313 -8.46 10.65 -9.49
C LYS A 313 -9.86 10.08 -9.76
N LYS A 314 -9.98 8.75 -9.73
CA LYS A 314 -11.19 7.98 -10.08
C LYS A 314 -11.61 8.05 -11.56
N GLU A 315 -10.81 8.68 -12.42
CA GLU A 315 -11.07 8.83 -13.86
C GLU A 315 -10.45 7.67 -14.63
N ILE A 316 -11.18 6.56 -14.66
CA ILE A 316 -10.82 5.32 -15.38
C ILE A 316 -10.88 5.46 -16.92
N TYR A 317 -11.32 6.61 -17.41
CA TYR A 317 -11.34 6.99 -18.82
C TYR A 317 -10.50 8.24 -19.05
N ASN A 318 -9.28 8.05 -19.58
CA ASN A 318 -8.34 9.15 -19.70
C ASN A 318 -7.44 9.07 -20.96
N ASN A 319 -6.52 10.02 -21.07
CA ASN A 319 -5.59 10.18 -22.19
C ASN A 319 -4.53 9.06 -22.28
N PHE A 320 -4.30 8.32 -21.19
CA PHE A 320 -3.35 7.23 -21.12
C PHE A 320 -4.01 5.87 -21.31
N PHE A 321 -5.14 5.61 -20.64
CA PHE A 321 -5.86 4.36 -20.75
C PHE A 321 -7.38 4.52 -20.64
N LYS A 322 -8.06 3.43 -20.94
CA LYS A 322 -9.51 3.25 -20.85
C LYS A 322 -9.76 1.89 -20.21
N LEU A 323 -10.56 1.87 -19.16
CA LEU A 323 -10.91 0.67 -18.43
C LEU A 323 -12.42 0.56 -18.37
N TRP A 324 -12.93 -0.61 -18.74
CA TRP A 324 -14.33 -1.00 -18.58
C TRP A 324 -14.40 -2.23 -17.68
N SER A 325 -15.49 -2.38 -16.94
CA SER A 325 -15.73 -3.55 -16.11
C SER A 325 -17.14 -4.09 -16.32
N LYS A 326 -17.31 -5.40 -16.18
CA LYS A 326 -18.61 -6.07 -16.18
C LYS A 326 -18.61 -7.14 -15.11
N SER A 327 -19.61 -7.12 -14.24
CA SER A 327 -19.84 -8.18 -13.25
C SER A 327 -20.81 -9.22 -13.82
N GLU A 328 -20.43 -10.49 -13.75
CA GLU A 328 -21.22 -11.62 -14.24
C GLU A 328 -20.90 -12.88 -13.41
N ASN A 329 -21.92 -13.52 -12.84
CA ASN A 329 -21.79 -14.77 -12.05
C ASN A 329 -20.70 -14.71 -10.97
N ASP A 330 -20.72 -13.67 -10.12
CA ASP A 330 -19.73 -13.39 -9.07
C ASP A 330 -18.29 -13.14 -9.56
N LEU A 331 -18.09 -13.07 -10.88
CA LEU A 331 -16.82 -12.69 -11.51
C LEU A 331 -16.88 -11.27 -12.03
N VAL A 332 -15.73 -10.61 -12.10
CA VAL A 332 -15.60 -9.31 -12.76
C VAL A 332 -14.59 -9.38 -13.89
N HIS A 333 -15.09 -8.99 -15.05
CA HIS A 333 -14.32 -8.94 -16.28
C HIS A 333 -13.86 -7.52 -16.52
N TYR A 334 -12.56 -7.31 -16.55
CA TYR A 334 -11.95 -6.03 -16.89
C TYR A 334 -11.52 -6.02 -18.35
N PHE A 335 -11.81 -4.93 -19.06
CA PHE A 335 -11.27 -4.66 -20.38
C PHE A 335 -10.39 -3.41 -20.30
N PHE A 336 -9.08 -3.60 -20.34
CA PHE A 336 -8.10 -2.52 -20.24
C PHE A 336 -7.48 -2.23 -21.60
N VAL A 337 -7.54 -0.97 -22.03
CA VAL A 337 -6.89 -0.49 -23.25
C VAL A 337 -6.01 0.70 -22.92
N TYR A 338 -4.72 0.57 -23.18
CA TYR A 338 -3.75 1.63 -23.00
C TYR A 338 -3.27 2.21 -24.34
N ASN A 339 -2.83 3.46 -24.29
CA ASN A 339 -2.17 4.15 -25.39
C ASN A 339 -0.69 3.73 -25.45
N MET A 340 -0.13 3.64 -26.66
CA MET A 340 1.31 3.45 -26.91
C MET A 340 2.22 4.43 -26.16
N ARG A 341 1.73 5.63 -25.81
CA ARG A 341 2.47 6.56 -24.95
C ARG A 341 2.82 5.95 -23.58
N ILE A 342 1.92 5.18 -22.96
CA ILE A 342 2.22 4.47 -21.72
C ILE A 342 3.37 3.50 -21.97
N ILE A 343 3.29 2.69 -23.03
CA ILE A 343 4.33 1.71 -23.37
C ILE A 343 5.69 2.38 -23.57
N ASN A 344 5.74 3.54 -24.22
CA ASN A 344 6.98 4.28 -24.40
C ASN A 344 7.56 4.79 -23.08
N ILE A 345 6.71 5.27 -22.15
CA ILE A 345 7.13 5.67 -20.80
C ILE A 345 7.67 4.46 -20.04
N ILE A 346 6.99 3.32 -20.20
CA ILE A 346 7.42 2.05 -19.63
C ILE A 346 8.79 1.62 -20.21
N ASN A 347 9.04 1.86 -21.50
CA ASN A 347 10.29 1.49 -22.15
C ASN A 347 11.47 2.41 -21.85
N PHE A 348 11.23 3.72 -21.69
CA PHE A 348 12.30 4.71 -21.58
C PHE A 348 13.09 4.65 -20.26
N ALA A 349 12.64 3.85 -19.29
CA ALA A 349 13.27 3.75 -17.98
C ALA A 349 14.42 2.71 -17.88
N GLN A 350 14.83 2.09 -18.99
CA GLN A 350 15.90 1.05 -19.02
C GLN A 350 17.34 1.57 -18.83
N PHE A 351 17.55 2.66 -18.09
CA PHE A 351 18.91 3.13 -17.79
C PHE A 351 19.41 2.50 -16.49
N ASP A 352 20.60 1.89 -16.54
CA ASP A 352 21.29 1.27 -15.40
C ASP A 352 21.59 2.32 -14.31
N TYR A 353 20.69 2.41 -13.34
CA TYR A 353 20.93 3.09 -12.09
C TYR A 353 20.62 2.12 -10.95
N GLU A 354 21.57 1.22 -10.65
CA GLU A 354 21.42 0.13 -9.67
C GLU A 354 20.88 0.63 -8.30
N ASP A 355 21.18 1.87 -7.92
CA ASP A 355 20.79 2.48 -6.65
C ASP A 355 19.56 3.41 -6.70
N GLU A 356 19.01 3.71 -7.88
CA GLU A 356 17.87 4.63 -7.99
C GLU A 356 16.52 3.88 -7.99
N VAL A 357 15.45 4.57 -7.60
CA VAL A 357 14.09 4.08 -7.75
C VAL A 357 13.52 4.58 -9.07
N LEU A 358 13.20 3.64 -9.96
CA LEU A 358 12.57 3.90 -11.26
C LEU A 358 11.05 4.07 -11.11
N LEU A 359 10.64 5.20 -10.51
CA LEU A 359 9.22 5.60 -10.41
C LEU A 359 8.88 6.70 -11.42
N ASN A 360 8.03 6.38 -12.38
CA ASN A 360 7.36 7.36 -13.23
C ASN A 360 6.06 7.81 -12.57
N TRP A 361 5.85 9.13 -12.47
CA TRP A 361 4.60 9.72 -11.95
C TRP A 361 3.87 10.47 -13.05
N LEU A 362 2.67 10.02 -13.42
CA LEU A 362 1.88 10.56 -14.52
C LEU A 362 0.59 11.18 -14.01
N LEU A 363 0.25 12.38 -14.51
CA LEU A 363 -1.03 13.03 -14.23
C LEU A 363 -1.95 12.85 -15.44
N VAL A 364 -3.17 12.37 -15.21
CA VAL A 364 -4.11 12.16 -16.31
C VAL A 364 -4.88 13.43 -16.67
N SER A 365 -5.39 13.44 -17.89
CA SER A 365 -6.47 14.33 -18.31
C SER A 365 -7.71 13.47 -18.58
N PRO A 366 -8.82 13.66 -17.83
CA PRO A 366 -10.05 12.91 -18.03
C PRO A 366 -10.53 13.01 -19.47
N GLN A 367 -11.14 11.95 -19.97
CA GLN A 367 -11.71 11.89 -21.30
C GLN A 367 -13.19 11.57 -21.20
N LYS A 368 -13.98 12.04 -22.17
CA LYS A 368 -15.40 11.71 -22.23
C LYS A 368 -15.56 10.19 -22.33
N TYR A 369 -16.37 9.64 -21.44
CA TYR A 369 -16.73 8.23 -21.48
C TYR A 369 -17.28 7.81 -22.84
N MET A 370 -16.88 6.63 -23.29
CA MET A 370 -17.36 5.97 -24.49
C MET A 370 -17.50 4.49 -24.19
N THR A 371 -18.65 3.91 -24.56
CA THR A 371 -18.88 2.47 -24.37
C THR A 371 -17.84 1.65 -25.14
N ARG A 372 -17.51 0.45 -24.63
CA ARG A 372 -16.55 -0.47 -25.26
C ARG A 372 -16.86 -0.67 -26.75
N LYS A 373 -18.13 -0.92 -27.08
CA LYS A 373 -18.64 -1.01 -28.46
C LYS A 373 -18.24 0.17 -29.33
N ASN A 374 -18.56 1.38 -28.88
CA ASN A 374 -18.31 2.60 -29.64
C ASN A 374 -16.81 2.84 -29.80
N PHE A 375 -16.02 2.51 -28.78
CA PHE A 375 -14.57 2.59 -28.84
C PHE A 375 -14.00 1.61 -29.89
N LEU A 376 -14.39 0.33 -29.86
CA LEU A 376 -13.96 -0.66 -30.84
C LEU A 376 -14.35 -0.27 -32.28
N VAL A 377 -15.56 0.27 -32.47
CA VAL A 377 -16.01 0.85 -33.73
C VAL A 377 -15.09 2.01 -34.17
N SER A 378 -14.73 2.91 -33.24
CA SER A 378 -13.92 4.10 -33.53
C SER A 378 -12.49 3.78 -33.98
N ILE A 379 -11.95 2.64 -33.53
CA ILE A 379 -10.61 2.17 -33.92
C ILE A 379 -10.62 1.14 -35.05
N GLY A 380 -11.79 0.87 -35.65
CA GLY A 380 -11.92 -0.07 -36.77
C GLY A 380 -11.91 -1.56 -36.41
N ALA A 381 -11.97 -1.92 -35.12
CA ALA A 381 -11.94 -3.30 -34.62
C ALA A 381 -13.35 -3.90 -34.43
N LYS A 382 -14.25 -3.68 -35.39
CA LYS A 382 -15.67 -4.07 -35.29
C LYS A 382 -15.88 -5.58 -35.23
N ASP A 383 -14.97 -6.34 -35.80
CA ASP A 383 -14.93 -7.80 -35.77
C ASP A 383 -14.74 -8.37 -34.36
N LYS A 384 -14.08 -7.63 -33.47
CA LYS A 384 -13.85 -8.00 -32.06
C LYS A 384 -15.05 -7.78 -31.14
N ILE A 385 -16.15 -7.22 -31.65
CA ILE A 385 -17.39 -6.96 -30.88
C ILE A 385 -18.14 -8.29 -30.58
N LYS A 386 -17.74 -9.41 -31.19
CA LYS A 386 -18.51 -10.66 -31.19
C LYS A 386 -18.32 -11.58 -29.98
N ASP A 387 -17.27 -11.42 -29.18
CA ASP A 387 -16.90 -12.44 -28.20
C ASP A 387 -17.57 -12.29 -26.82
N TRP A 388 -18.13 -11.13 -26.50
CA TRP A 388 -18.75 -10.87 -25.19
C TRP A 388 -19.82 -9.80 -25.36
N ASP A 389 -21.04 -10.08 -24.89
CA ASP A 389 -22.15 -9.12 -24.93
C ASP A 389 -21.67 -7.75 -24.40
N ASP A 390 -21.61 -6.73 -25.28
CA ASP A 390 -21.25 -5.36 -24.91
C ASP A 390 -22.29 -4.76 -23.95
N GLU A 391 -23.46 -5.38 -23.84
CA GLU A 391 -24.51 -5.05 -22.89
C GLU A 391 -24.04 -5.36 -21.46
N GLY A 392 -23.90 -4.30 -20.64
CA GLY A 392 -23.58 -4.39 -19.22
C GLY A 392 -22.15 -4.03 -18.81
N TYR A 393 -21.24 -3.74 -19.75
CA TYR A 393 -19.98 -3.07 -19.39
C TYR A 393 -20.26 -1.62 -19.01
N ILE A 394 -19.87 -1.24 -17.79
CA ILE A 394 -19.92 0.13 -17.28
C ILE A 394 -18.62 0.84 -17.64
#